data_AF-A0A819ZDP9-F1
#
_entry.id   AF-A0A819ZDP9-F1
#
_cell.length_a   1.000
_cell.length_b   1.000
_cell.length_c   1.000
_cell.angle_alpha   90.00
_cell.angle_beta   90.00
_cell.angle_gamma   90.00
#
_symmetry.space_group_name_H-M   'P 1'
#
loop_
_entity.id
_entity.type
_entity.pdbx_description
1 polymer ?
#
loop_
_entity_poly.entity_id
_entity_poly.type
_entity_poly.pdbx_seq_one_letter_code
_entity_poly.pdbx_strand_id
1 'polypeptide(L)'
;MLNCCNQLNNWTIMSKHIFIANTTFDALWSNAYQLNSLIPYAIRAKIKLLISGTEQEQLEQEGLCQFFNNLSATTNVTSITNVTSITTATSDSETTFVKRSYIEKQYPFELAIFFLYQKDFDHVYS
;
A
#
# COMPACT_ATOMS: atom_id res chain seq x y z
N MET A 1 1.02 19.60 9.88
CA MET A 1 0.33 19.77 8.58
C MET A 1 -0.55 18.58 8.22
N LEU A 2 -0.04 17.35 8.09
CA LEU A 2 -0.84 16.17 7.72
C LEU A 2 -2.08 15.95 8.60
N ASN A 3 -1.95 16.15 9.92
CA ASN A 3 -3.10 16.07 10.83
C ASN A 3 -4.20 17.09 10.51
N CYS A 4 -3.84 18.30 10.07
CA CYS A 4 -4.80 19.32 9.65
C CYS A 4 -5.52 18.88 8.36
N CYS A 5 -4.79 18.38 7.36
CA CYS A 5 -5.40 17.84 6.15
C CYS A 5 -6.36 16.68 6.47
N ASN A 6 -6.00 15.80 7.40
CA ASN A 6 -6.85 14.71 7.86
C ASN A 6 -8.12 15.21 8.57
N GLN A 7 -8.02 16.22 9.43
CA GLN A 7 -9.19 16.80 10.12
C GLN A 7 -10.14 17.53 9.16
N LEU A 8 -9.60 18.15 8.12
CA LEU A 8 -10.37 18.85 7.09
C LEU A 8 -10.82 17.93 5.94
N ASN A 9 -10.57 16.62 6.02
CA ASN A 9 -10.83 15.66 4.96
C ASN A 9 -10.21 16.02 3.59
N ASN A 10 -9.09 16.75 3.60
CA ASN A 10 -8.42 17.18 2.38
C ASN A 10 -7.41 16.11 1.93
N TRP A 11 -7.94 15.00 1.43
CA TRP A 11 -7.18 13.81 1.05
C TRP A 11 -6.23 14.07 -0.11
N THR A 12 -6.65 14.86 -1.09
CA THR A 12 -5.86 15.19 -2.28
C THR A 12 -4.59 15.96 -1.91
N ILE A 13 -4.71 17.01 -1.09
CA ILE A 13 -3.54 17.75 -0.62
C ILE A 13 -2.67 16.88 0.30
N MET A 14 -3.29 16.09 1.19
CA MET A 14 -2.55 15.19 2.07
C MET A 14 -1.71 14.18 1.27
N SER A 15 -2.30 13.56 0.26
CA SER A 15 -1.63 12.62 -0.65
C SER A 15 -0.47 13.29 -1.38
N LYS A 16 -0.71 14.46 -2.00
CA LYS A 16 0.33 15.22 -2.72
C LYS A 16 1.49 15.68 -1.83
N HIS A 17 1.24 15.93 -0.54
CA HIS A 17 2.28 16.28 0.42
C HIS A 17 3.17 15.10 0.84
N ILE A 18 2.62 13.89 0.86
CA ILE A 18 3.37 12.68 1.20
C ILE A 18 4.11 12.16 -0.05
N PHE A 19 3.41 12.10 -1.17
CA PHE A 19 3.92 11.60 -2.44
C PHE A 19 4.43 12.76 -3.30
N ILE A 20 5.46 13.46 -2.80
CA ILE A 20 6.21 14.41 -3.61
C ILE A 20 7.09 13.65 -4.62
N ALA A 21 7.35 14.27 -5.78
CA ALA A 21 8.04 13.70 -6.95
C ALA A 21 8.95 12.49 -6.61
N ASN A 22 8.59 11.32 -7.15
CA ASN A 22 9.25 10.01 -7.03
C ASN A 22 9.18 9.30 -5.66
N THR A 23 8.45 9.81 -4.68
CA THR A 23 8.19 9.06 -3.45
C THR A 23 7.24 7.90 -3.75
N THR A 24 7.66 6.67 -3.48
CA THR A 24 6.83 5.45 -3.59
C THR A 24 6.41 4.98 -2.21
N PHE A 25 5.48 4.02 -2.14
CA PHE A 25 5.21 3.35 -0.86
C PHE A 25 6.50 2.71 -0.33
N ASP A 26 7.27 1.99 -1.14
CA ASP A 26 8.53 1.38 -0.67
C ASP A 26 9.51 2.39 -0.06
N ALA A 27 9.60 3.60 -0.61
CA ALA A 27 10.43 4.65 -0.05
C ALA A 27 10.00 5.03 1.38
N LEU A 28 8.71 4.91 1.73
CA LEU A 28 8.20 5.19 3.07
C LEU A 28 8.59 4.13 4.13
N TRP A 29 9.09 2.96 3.71
CA TRP A 29 9.63 1.93 4.63
C TRP A 29 11.12 2.13 4.92
N SER A 30 11.77 3.11 4.30
CA SER A 30 13.22 3.28 4.41
C SER A 30 13.70 3.73 5.81
N ASN A 31 12.84 4.37 6.60
CA ASN A 31 13.16 4.73 7.98
C ASN A 31 11.95 4.79 8.91
N ALA A 32 12.23 4.78 10.22
CA ALA A 32 11.21 4.75 11.27
C ALA A 32 10.29 5.98 11.28
N TYR A 33 10.80 7.17 10.91
CA TYR A 33 9.98 8.37 10.86
C TYR A 33 8.94 8.27 9.74
N GLN A 34 9.35 7.86 8.54
CA GLN A 34 8.44 7.66 7.40
C GLN A 34 7.41 6.56 7.70
N LEU A 35 7.86 5.45 8.30
CA LEU A 35 7.01 4.34 8.67
C LEU A 35 5.93 4.72 9.68
N ASN A 36 6.30 5.46 10.74
CA ASN A 36 5.37 5.77 11.83
C ASN A 36 4.56 7.04 11.60
N SER A 37 5.11 8.02 10.87
CA SER A 37 4.50 9.35 10.73
C SER A 37 3.87 9.61 9.36
N LEU A 38 4.28 8.90 8.30
CA LEU A 38 3.77 9.16 6.94
C LEU A 38 2.85 8.05 6.45
N ILE A 39 3.22 6.78 6.62
CA ILE A 39 2.43 5.63 6.14
C ILE A 39 0.97 5.64 6.62
N PRO A 40 0.65 5.94 7.90
CA PRO A 40 -0.75 5.97 8.33
C PRO A 40 -1.59 6.97 7.50
N TYR A 41 -1.04 8.17 7.25
CA TYR A 41 -1.71 9.18 6.44
C TYR A 41 -1.69 8.83 4.96
N ALA A 42 -0.62 8.19 4.47
CA ALA A 42 -0.46 7.79 3.08
C ALA A 42 -1.55 6.79 2.67
N ILE A 43 -1.68 5.70 3.44
CA ILE A 43 -2.68 4.65 3.21
C ILE A 43 -4.08 5.25 3.33
N ARG A 44 -4.34 6.00 4.41
CA ARG A 44 -5.65 6.62 4.64
C ARG A 44 -6.05 7.59 3.53
N ALA A 45 -5.16 8.47 3.09
CA ALA A 45 -5.44 9.41 2.01
C ALA A 45 -5.80 8.69 0.71
N LYS A 46 -4.95 7.73 0.30
CA LYS A 46 -5.14 7.02 -0.97
C LYS A 46 -6.38 6.14 -0.96
N ILE A 47 -6.71 5.46 0.15
CA ILE A 47 -7.96 4.72 0.28
C ILE A 47 -9.17 5.64 0.19
N LYS A 48 -9.14 6.80 0.87
CA LYS A 48 -10.26 7.75 0.80
C LYS A 48 -10.46 8.29 -0.61
N LEU A 49 -9.38 8.60 -1.32
CA LEU A 49 -9.46 9.01 -2.73
C LEU A 49 -9.95 7.87 -3.63
N LEU A 50 -9.54 6.62 -3.37
CA LEU A 50 -9.98 5.46 -4.14
C LEU A 50 -11.49 5.20 -4.01
N ILE A 51 -12.06 5.34 -2.81
CA ILE A 51 -13.49 5.02 -2.58
C ILE A 51 -14.44 6.20 -2.79
N SER A 52 -13.95 7.44 -2.68
CA SER A 52 -14.81 8.64 -2.64
C SER A 52 -14.28 9.83 -3.45
N GLY A 53 -13.13 9.69 -4.10
CA GLY A 53 -12.61 10.70 -5.00
C GLY A 53 -13.37 10.72 -6.33
N THR A 54 -13.07 11.74 -7.14
CA THR A 54 -13.49 11.80 -8.54
C THR A 54 -12.87 10.67 -9.35
N GLU A 55 -13.42 10.35 -10.54
CA GLU A 55 -12.88 9.31 -11.42
C GLU A 55 -11.37 9.48 -11.69
N GLN A 56 -10.95 10.71 -11.99
CA GLN A 56 -9.53 11.05 -12.17
C GLN A 56 -8.71 10.75 -10.92
N GLU A 57 -9.19 11.15 -9.74
CA GLU A 57 -8.48 10.90 -8.48
C GLU A 57 -8.40 9.41 -8.15
N GLN A 58 -9.41 8.61 -8.52
CA GLN A 58 -9.40 7.16 -8.32
C GLN A 58 -8.34 6.50 -9.21
N LEU A 59 -8.27 6.88 -10.49
CA LEU A 59 -7.26 6.38 -11.44
C LEU A 59 -5.82 6.67 -10.97
N GLU A 60 -5.60 7.80 -10.31
CA GLU A 60 -4.28 8.18 -9.76
C GLU A 60 -3.85 7.37 -8.53
N GLN A 61 -4.69 6.47 -8.01
CA GLN A 61 -4.35 5.63 -6.85
C GLN A 61 -3.74 4.27 -7.21
N GLU A 62 -3.35 4.04 -8.46
CA GLU A 62 -2.70 2.80 -8.92
C GLU A 62 -1.53 2.37 -8.03
N GLY A 63 -0.72 3.30 -7.53
CA GLY A 63 0.40 2.99 -6.64
C GLY A 63 0.00 2.32 -5.32
N LEU A 64 -1.22 2.58 -4.80
CA LEU A 64 -1.76 1.86 -3.64
C LEU A 64 -2.16 0.43 -4.04
N CYS A 65 -2.83 0.28 -5.20
CA CYS A 65 -3.26 -1.01 -5.70
C CYS A 65 -2.06 -1.93 -5.95
N GLN A 66 -1.03 -1.44 -6.63
CA GLN A 66 0.22 -2.17 -6.86
C GLN A 66 0.89 -2.55 -5.55
N PHE A 67 0.94 -1.64 -4.57
CA PHE A 67 1.51 -1.92 -3.25
C PHE A 67 0.81 -3.09 -2.56
N PHE A 68 -0.52 -3.08 -2.44
CA PHE A 68 -1.25 -4.18 -1.79
C PHE A 68 -1.24 -5.49 -2.58
N ASN A 69 -1.27 -5.42 -3.92
CA ASN A 69 -1.14 -6.59 -4.77
C ASN A 69 0.23 -7.27 -4.59
N ASN A 70 1.31 -6.49 -4.49
CA ASN A 70 2.66 -7.01 -4.26
C ASN A 70 2.79 -7.73 -2.91
N LEU A 71 2.07 -7.25 -1.87
CA LEU A 71 2.01 -7.96 -0.58
C LEU A 71 1.25 -9.29 -0.66
N SER A 72 0.29 -9.40 -1.59
CA SER A 72 -0.57 -10.58 -1.74
C SER A 72 0.06 -11.65 -2.64
N ALA A 73 0.89 -11.24 -3.61
CA ALA A 73 1.48 -12.10 -4.64
C ALA A 73 2.45 -13.18 -4.09
N THR A 74 2.98 -13.03 -2.87
CA THR A 74 4.02 -13.94 -2.33
C THR A 74 3.48 -15.25 -1.74
N THR A 75 2.21 -15.60 -1.97
CA THR A 75 1.60 -16.81 -1.38
C THR A 75 1.94 -18.11 -2.14
N ASN A 76 2.69 -18.06 -3.25
CA ASN A 76 3.03 -19.22 -4.09
C ASN A 76 4.50 -19.68 -4.06
N VAL A 77 5.26 -19.45 -2.97
CA VAL A 77 6.59 -20.08 -2.79
C VAL A 77 6.53 -21.10 -1.66
N THR A 78 5.75 -22.16 -1.86
CA THR A 78 5.94 -23.45 -1.19
C THR A 78 6.33 -24.47 -2.25
N SER A 79 7.60 -24.45 -2.63
CA SER A 79 8.24 -25.58 -3.29
C SER A 79 9.62 -25.72 -2.67
N ILE A 80 9.68 -26.57 -1.66
CA ILE A 80 10.93 -27.13 -1.14
C ILE A 80 11.64 -27.75 -2.34
N THR A 81 12.66 -27.07 -2.83
CA THR A 81 13.57 -27.62 -3.84
C THR A 81 14.98 -27.43 -3.31
N ASN A 82 15.70 -28.54 -3.31
CA ASN A 82 16.96 -28.74 -2.62
C ASN A 82 18.01 -27.64 -2.87
N VAL A 83 18.78 -27.41 -1.81
CA VAL A 83 20.00 -26.60 -1.70
C VAL A 83 20.93 -26.75 -2.91
N THR A 84 21.21 -25.65 -3.64
CA THR A 84 22.57 -25.13 -3.94
C THR A 84 22.51 -23.92 -4.87
N SER A 85 22.33 -22.71 -4.31
CA SER A 85 22.91 -21.43 -4.77
C SER A 85 22.39 -20.30 -3.88
N ILE A 86 23.11 -20.04 -2.78
CA ILE A 86 22.87 -18.87 -1.94
C ILE A 86 23.55 -17.68 -2.61
N THR A 87 22.76 -16.87 -3.31
CA THR A 87 22.99 -15.42 -3.40
C THR A 87 21.72 -14.74 -3.92
N THR A 88 21.23 -13.75 -3.17
CA THR A 88 20.32 -12.65 -3.57
C THR A 88 18.79 -12.85 -3.76
N ALA A 89 18.19 -14.00 -3.47
CA ALA A 89 16.72 -14.13 -3.51
C ALA A 89 16.00 -14.00 -2.14
N THR A 90 16.75 -14.04 -1.04
CA THR A 90 16.19 -14.11 0.32
C THR A 90 15.77 -12.75 0.90
N SER A 91 16.49 -11.66 0.59
CA SER A 91 16.25 -10.33 1.19
C SER A 91 14.87 -9.74 0.88
N ASP A 92 14.42 -9.90 -0.36
CA ASP A 92 13.22 -9.22 -0.85
C ASP A 92 11.95 -9.95 -0.40
N SER A 93 12.03 -11.29 -0.33
CA SER A 93 10.95 -12.12 0.21
C SER A 93 10.72 -11.88 1.71
N GLU A 94 11.80 -11.76 2.49
CA GLU A 94 11.73 -11.47 3.92
C GLU A 94 11.22 -10.06 4.20
N THR A 95 11.70 -9.08 3.43
CA THR A 95 11.21 -7.69 3.50
C THR A 95 9.73 -7.60 3.15
N THR A 96 9.27 -8.33 2.15
CA THR A 96 7.86 -8.37 1.75
C THR A 96 6.98 -9.03 2.82
N PHE A 97 7.44 -10.12 3.43
CA PHE A 97 6.76 -10.77 4.55
C PHE A 97 6.60 -9.82 5.76
N VAL A 98 7.65 -9.07 6.11
CA VAL A 98 7.61 -8.08 7.20
C VAL A 98 6.63 -6.96 6.87
N LYS A 99 6.68 -6.41 5.65
CA LYS A 99 5.74 -5.37 5.19
C LYS A 99 4.29 -5.87 5.26
N ARG A 100 4.02 -7.09 4.78
CA ARG A 100 2.70 -7.71 4.83
C ARG A 100 2.20 -7.87 6.26
N SER A 101 2.99 -8.52 7.11
CA SER A 101 2.63 -8.76 8.52
C SER A 101 2.37 -7.45 9.27
N TYR A 102 3.14 -6.41 8.97
CA TYR A 102 2.93 -5.07 9.52
C TYR A 102 1.60 -4.46 9.05
N ILE A 103 1.33 -4.47 7.74
CA ILE A 103 0.10 -3.92 7.17
C ILE A 103 -1.15 -4.65 7.68
N GLU A 104 -1.15 -5.98 7.68
CA GLU A 104 -2.26 -6.80 8.16
C GLU A 104 -2.57 -6.53 9.64
N LYS A 105 -1.54 -6.27 10.45
CA LYS A 105 -1.70 -5.99 11.88
C LYS A 105 -2.15 -4.56 12.16
N GLN A 106 -1.60 -3.58 11.44
CA GLN A 106 -1.81 -2.16 11.75
C GLN A 106 -2.99 -1.53 11.00
N TYR A 107 -3.30 -2.02 9.79
CA TYR A 107 -4.33 -1.47 8.91
C TYR A 107 -5.29 -2.55 8.37
N PRO A 108 -5.87 -3.42 9.23
CA PRO A 108 -6.73 -4.50 8.77
C PRO A 108 -8.00 -3.99 8.08
N PHE A 109 -8.54 -2.85 8.51
CA PHE A 109 -9.77 -2.28 7.95
C PHE A 109 -9.53 -1.67 6.57
N GLU A 110 -8.44 -0.93 6.42
CA GLU A 110 -7.98 -0.39 5.15
C GLU A 110 -7.78 -1.49 4.10
N LEU A 111 -7.16 -2.60 4.51
CA LEU A 111 -6.96 -3.77 3.64
C LEU A 111 -8.30 -4.41 3.25
N ALA A 112 -9.24 -4.55 4.19
CA ALA A 112 -10.57 -5.08 3.90
C ALA A 112 -11.37 -4.18 2.93
N ILE A 113 -11.32 -2.85 3.10
CA ILE A 113 -11.95 -1.89 2.21
C ILE A 113 -11.38 -2.01 0.79
N PHE A 114 -10.06 -2.15 0.67
CA PHE A 114 -9.41 -2.32 -0.61
C PHE A 114 -9.88 -3.58 -1.36
N PHE A 115 -9.95 -4.73 -0.68
CA PHE A 115 -10.43 -5.97 -1.31
C PHE A 115 -11.90 -5.93 -1.69
N LEU A 116 -12.74 -5.24 -0.90
CA LEU A 116 -14.14 -5.01 -1.27
C LEU A 116 -14.24 -4.15 -2.53
N TYR A 117 -13.46 -3.06 -2.59
CA TYR A 117 -13.40 -2.20 -3.76
C TYR A 117 -12.96 -2.95 -5.02
N GLN A 118 -11.91 -3.78 -4.93
CA GLN A 118 -11.47 -4.60 -6.07
C GLN A 118 -12.55 -5.57 -6.54
N LYS A 119 -13.20 -6.28 -5.63
CA LYS A 119 -14.26 -7.23 -5.97
C LYS A 119 -15.43 -6.57 -6.70
N ASP A 120 -15.83 -5.38 -6.27
CA ASP A 120 -16.89 -4.62 -6.92
C ASP A 120 -16.45 -4.13 -8.31
N PHE A 121 -15.19 -3.73 -8.47
CA PHE A 121 -14.64 -3.30 -9.75
C PHE A 121 -14.55 -4.46 -10.76
N ASP A 122 -14.11 -5.64 -10.33
CA ASP A 122 -14.04 -6.85 -11.18
C ASP A 122 -15.41 -7.27 -11.69
N HIS A 123 -16.47 -7.09 -10.89
CA HIS A 123 -17.85 -7.43 -11.27
C HIS A 123 -18.46 -6.43 -12.25
N VAL A 124 -18.01 -5.16 -12.28
CA VAL A 124 -18.55 -4.12 -13.18
C VAL A 124 -17.98 -4.25 -14.59
N TYR A 125 -16.79 -4.82 -14.75
CA TYR A 125 -16.09 -4.91 -16.04
C TYR A 125 -15.93 -6.35 -16.60
N SER A 126 -16.64 -7.34 -16.03
CA SER A 126 -16.73 -8.72 -16.58
C SER A 126 -17.95 -8.91 -17.47
#